data_AF-A0A087U4N7-F1
#
_entry.id   AF-A0A087U4N7-F1
#
_cell.length_a   1.000
_cell.length_b   1.000
_cell.length_c   1.000
_cell.angle_alpha   90.00
_cell.angle_beta   90.00
_cell.angle_gamma   90.00
#
_symmetry.space_group_name_H-M   'P 1'
#
loop_
_entity.id
_entity.type
_entity.pdbx_description
1 polymer ?
#
loop_
_entity_poly.entity_id
_entity_poly.type
_entity_poly.pdbx_seq_one_letter_code
_entity_poly.pdbx_strand_id
1 'polypeptide(L)'
;MCQNWFKKLHSRDFSLEDDQCVGQLCEFDNKMKDIIQLNCHVTVQEIIKLLSALHTTTENHIRCLGLIIKFDIWVSQELKEIHLTQQSILAIHI
;
A
#
# COMPACT_ATOMS: atom_id res chain seq x y z
N MET A 1 -33.55 4.71 -6.74
CA MET A 1 -32.41 5.49 -6.21
C MET A 1 -32.79 6.40 -5.03
N CYS A 2 -33.99 7.01 -4.95
CA CYS A 2 -34.33 7.93 -3.85
C CYS A 2 -34.72 7.27 -2.51
N GLN A 3 -35.20 6.03 -2.49
CA GLN A 3 -35.75 5.41 -1.27
C GLN A 3 -34.72 5.20 -0.15
N ASN A 4 -33.45 4.94 -0.48
CA ASN A 4 -32.40 4.76 0.53
C ASN A 4 -32.06 6.07 1.23
N TRP A 5 -32.03 7.18 0.49
CA TRP A 5 -31.85 8.52 1.05
C TRP A 5 -33.02 8.92 1.97
N PHE A 6 -34.26 8.64 1.58
CA PHE A 6 -35.41 8.87 2.45
C PHE A 6 -35.37 8.03 3.74
N LYS A 7 -34.90 6.78 3.68
CA LYS A 7 -34.69 5.94 4.87
C LYS A 7 -33.61 6.52 5.80
N LYS A 8 -32.48 6.97 5.25
CA LYS A 8 -31.36 7.59 6.01
C LYS A 8 -31.80 8.88 6.72
N LEU A 9 -32.58 9.72 6.03
CA LEU A 9 -33.18 10.92 6.61
C LEU A 9 -34.17 10.58 7.74
N HIS A 10 -34.97 9.53 7.58
CA HIS A 10 -35.92 9.10 8.61
C HIS A 10 -35.22 8.47 9.84
N SER A 11 -34.02 7.89 9.67
CA SER A 11 -33.18 7.44 10.80
C SER A 11 -32.42 8.58 11.49
N ARG A 12 -32.70 9.85 11.14
CA ARG A 12 -31.97 11.04 11.65
C ARG A 12 -30.46 11.00 11.38
N ASP A 13 -30.04 10.17 10.44
CA ASP A 13 -28.67 10.14 10.00
C ASP A 13 -28.53 11.15 8.85
N PHE A 14 -27.95 12.30 9.17
CA PHE A 14 -27.65 13.36 8.22
C PHE A 14 -26.22 13.28 7.71
N SER A 15 -25.50 12.19 7.99
CA SER A 15 -24.16 11.99 7.44
C SER A 15 -24.22 11.97 5.92
N LEU A 16 -23.51 12.91 5.32
CA LEU A 16 -23.31 12.98 3.87
C LEU A 16 -22.26 11.97 3.40
N GLU A 17 -21.58 11.30 4.34
CA GLU A 17 -20.60 10.28 4.01
C GLU A 17 -21.31 9.02 3.53
N ASP A 18 -20.78 8.46 2.44
CA ASP A 18 -21.15 7.13 2.00
C ASP A 18 -20.75 6.13 3.08
N ASP A 19 -21.58 5.10 3.29
CA ASP A 19 -21.19 3.97 4.11
C ASP A 19 -19.86 3.41 3.58
N GLN A 20 -18.96 3.01 4.48
CA GLN A 20 -17.67 2.46 4.09
C GLN A 20 -17.88 1.38 3.03
N CYS A 21 -17.32 1.61 1.84
CA CYS A 21 -17.49 0.73 0.68
C CYS A 21 -16.76 -0.61 0.94
N VAL A 22 -17.42 -1.53 1.66
CA VAL A 22 -16.80 -2.78 2.15
C VAL A 22 -16.87 -3.92 1.10
N GLY A 23 -17.66 -3.77 0.04
CA GLY A 23 -17.83 -4.81 -0.97
C GLY A 23 -16.85 -4.69 -2.14
N GLN A 24 -15.99 -5.69 -2.33
CA GLN A 24 -15.11 -5.93 -3.48
C GLN A 24 -13.82 -5.09 -3.62
N LEU A 25 -13.82 -3.82 -3.18
CA LEU A 25 -12.58 -3.03 -3.09
C LEU A 25 -11.56 -3.66 -2.12
N CYS A 26 -12.04 -4.33 -1.07
CA CYS A 26 -11.19 -4.87 0.01
C CYS A 26 -10.33 -6.08 -0.41
N GLU A 27 -10.84 -7.03 -1.21
CA GLU A 27 -10.08 -8.25 -1.52
C GLU A 27 -8.91 -7.97 -2.46
N PHE A 28 -9.11 -7.12 -3.46
CA PHE A 28 -8.04 -6.67 -4.36
C PHE A 28 -6.97 -5.91 -3.59
N ASP A 29 -7.39 -4.96 -2.76
CA ASP A 29 -6.49 -4.17 -1.92
C ASP A 29 -5.69 -5.03 -0.94
N ASN A 30 -6.31 -6.05 -0.34
CA ASN A 30 -5.63 -6.98 0.56
C ASN A 30 -4.57 -7.80 -0.19
N LYS A 31 -4.90 -8.38 -1.35
CA LYS A 31 -3.93 -9.12 -2.18
C LYS A 31 -2.78 -8.22 -2.64
N MET A 32 -3.06 -6.97 -2.98
CA MET A 32 -2.04 -6.01 -3.35
C MET A 32 -1.10 -5.70 -2.17
N LYS A 33 -1.65 -5.52 -0.96
CA LYS A 33 -0.86 -5.35 0.27
C LYS A 33 0.02 -6.56 0.56
N ASP A 34 -0.51 -7.78 0.40
CA ASP A 34 0.25 -9.01 0.63
C ASP A 34 1.45 -9.12 -0.32
N ILE A 35 1.28 -8.76 -1.61
CA ILE A 35 2.38 -8.73 -2.59
C ILE A 35 3.45 -7.71 -2.19
N ILE A 36 3.05 -6.51 -1.81
CA ILE A 36 3.98 -5.43 -1.40
C ILE A 36 4.70 -5.79 -0.09
N GLN A 37 4.02 -6.47 0.83
CA GLN A 37 4.60 -6.93 2.08
C GLN A 37 5.63 -8.04 1.87
N LEU A 38 5.42 -8.91 0.88
CA LEU A 38 6.39 -9.95 0.51
C LEU A 38 7.63 -9.37 -0.16
N ASN A 39 7.46 -8.36 -1.02
CA ASN A 39 8.54 -7.67 -1.68
C ASN A 39 8.16 -6.20 -1.92
N CYS A 40 8.82 -5.28 -1.22
CA CYS A 40 8.54 -3.85 -1.35
C CYS A 40 9.07 -3.23 -2.66
N HIS A 41 9.91 -3.95 -3.42
CA HIS A 41 10.50 -3.46 -4.67
C HIS A 41 9.69 -3.85 -5.92
N VAL A 42 8.48 -4.39 -5.74
CA VAL A 42 7.60 -4.74 -6.86
C VAL A 42 7.15 -3.51 -7.63
N THR A 43 7.18 -3.61 -8.95
CA THR A 43 6.72 -2.56 -9.85
C THR A 43 5.21 -2.67 -10.10
N VAL A 44 4.59 -1.55 -10.50
CA VAL A 44 3.15 -1.52 -10.86
C VAL A 44 2.84 -2.54 -11.97
N GLN A 45 3.74 -2.72 -12.94
CA GLN A 45 3.57 -3.72 -14.00
C GLN A 45 3.58 -5.17 -13.49
N GLU A 46 4.39 -5.48 -12.48
CA GLU A 46 4.41 -6.81 -11.87
C GLU A 46 3.14 -7.05 -11.07
N ILE A 47 2.66 -6.06 -10.31
CA ILE A 47 1.39 -6.13 -9.59
C ILE A 47 0.23 -6.38 -10.58
N ILE A 48 0.20 -5.66 -11.71
CA ILE A 48 -0.77 -5.84 -12.78
C ILE A 48 -0.79 -7.29 -13.29
N LYS A 49 0.40 -7.86 -13.55
CA LYS A 49 0.53 -9.24 -14.03
C LYS A 49 0.08 -10.24 -12.97
N LEU A 50 0.47 -10.05 -11.72
CA LEU A 50 0.15 -10.93 -10.60
C LEU A 50 -1.35 -10.94 -10.29
N LEU A 51 -1.99 -9.78 -10.33
CA LEU A 51 -3.41 -9.63 -10.04
C LEU A 51 -4.31 -9.73 -11.28
N SER A 52 -3.72 -9.93 -12.47
CA SER A 52 -4.43 -9.93 -13.77
C SER A 52 -5.37 -8.73 -13.94
N ALA A 53 -4.92 -7.56 -13.48
CA ALA A 53 -5.72 -6.35 -13.39
C ALA A 53 -5.43 -5.37 -14.53
N LEU A 54 -6.29 -4.39 -14.72
CA LEU A 54 -5.99 -3.27 -15.62
C LEU A 54 -5.04 -2.27 -14.94
N HIS A 55 -4.26 -1.57 -15.76
CA HIS A 55 -3.29 -0.59 -15.29
C HIS A 55 -3.96 0.54 -14.50
N THR A 56 -5.00 1.13 -15.06
CA THR A 56 -5.77 2.23 -14.45
C THR A 56 -6.43 1.81 -13.14
N THR A 57 -6.92 0.57 -13.06
CA THR A 57 -7.47 0.00 -11.82
C THR A 57 -6.39 -0.07 -10.74
N THR A 58 -5.23 -0.64 -11.06
CA THR A 58 -4.12 -0.80 -10.11
C THR A 58 -3.60 0.56 -9.60
N GLU A 59 -3.43 1.55 -10.48
CA GLU A 59 -3.02 2.90 -10.08
C GLU A 59 -4.04 3.60 -9.18
N ASN A 60 -5.34 3.42 -9.47
CA ASN A 60 -6.40 3.95 -8.62
C ASN A 60 -6.35 3.32 -7.23
N HIS A 61 -6.17 2.01 -7.14
CA HIS A 61 -6.06 1.30 -5.86
C HIS A 61 -4.83 1.72 -5.05
N ILE A 62 -3.66 1.85 -5.68
CA ILE A 62 -2.44 2.38 -5.03
C ILE A 62 -2.71 3.76 -4.42
N ARG A 63 -3.36 4.66 -5.17
CA ARG A 63 -3.72 6.00 -4.71
C ARG A 63 -4.76 5.97 -3.58
N CYS A 64 -5.80 5.16 -3.69
CA CYS A 64 -6.83 5.02 -2.65
C CYS A 64 -6.26 4.46 -1.34
N LEU A 65 -5.26 3.58 -1.42
CA LEU A 65 -4.57 3.02 -0.27
C LEU A 65 -3.50 3.95 0.33
N GLY A 66 -3.23 5.10 -0.28
CA GLY A 66 -2.21 6.04 0.17
C GLY A 66 -0.78 5.52 0.00
N LEU A 67 -0.57 4.53 -0.87
CA LEU A 67 0.74 3.97 -1.15
C LEU A 67 1.52 4.89 -2.11
N ILE A 68 2.80 5.08 -1.83
CA ILE A 68 3.68 5.93 -2.62
C ILE A 68 4.87 5.09 -3.09
N ILE A 69 5.18 5.16 -4.37
CA ILE A 69 6.38 4.53 -4.93
C ILE A 69 7.57 5.41 -4.56
N LYS A 70 8.51 4.84 -3.81
CA LYS A 70 9.73 5.53 -3.40
C LYS A 70 10.94 4.72 -3.86
N PHE A 71 11.94 5.42 -4.40
CA PHE A 71 13.22 4.80 -4.68
C PHE A 71 13.95 4.48 -3.38
N ASP A 72 14.62 3.33 -3.35
CA ASP A 72 15.44 2.97 -2.21
C ASP A 72 16.56 3.97 -1.97
N ILE A 73 17.04 3.95 -0.73
CA ILE A 73 18.20 4.75 -0.35
C ILE A 73 19.40 4.20 -1.11
N TRP A 74 20.07 5.08 -1.85
CA TRP A 74 21.29 4.71 -2.53
C TRP A 74 22.39 4.47 -1.49
N VAL A 75 22.76 3.21 -1.31
CA VAL A 75 23.87 2.82 -0.43
C VAL A 75 25.12 2.69 -1.29
N SER A 76 26.09 3.59 -1.09
CA SER A 76 27.32 3.66 -1.90
C SER A 76 28.22 2.43 -1.80
N GLN A 77 27.98 1.54 -0.83
CA GLN A 77 28.87 0.42 -0.56
C GLN A 77 28.06 -0.80 -0.14
N GLU A 78 28.18 -1.87 -0.92
CA GLU A 78 27.66 -3.19 -0.58
C GLU A 78 28.49 -3.73 0.60
N LEU A 79 27.99 -3.52 1.82
CA LEU A 79 28.68 -3.91 3.05
C LEU A 79 28.73 -5.44 3.11
N LYS A 80 29.85 -6.01 2.70
CA LYS A 80 30.21 -7.39 3.02
C LYS A 80 30.37 -7.51 4.54
N GLU A 81 29.94 -8.63 5.12
CA GLU A 81 29.88 -8.93 6.57
C GLU A 81 31.08 -8.42 7.40
N ILE A 82 32.27 -8.37 6.82
CA ILE A 82 33.52 -7.90 7.43
C ILE A 82 33.49 -6.41 7.83
N HIS A 83 32.71 -5.57 7.13
CA HIS A 83 32.65 -4.14 7.42
C HIS A 83 31.75 -3.80 8.62
N LEU A 84 30.76 -4.64 8.93
CA LEU A 84 29.88 -4.44 10.09
C LEU A 84 30.64 -4.62 11.42
N THR A 85 31.57 -5.57 11.48
CA THR A 85 32.43 -5.77 12.67
C THR A 85 33.47 -4.66 12.84
N GLN A 86 33.96 -4.06 11.76
CA GLN A 86 34.86 -2.91 11.86
C GLN A 86 34.16 -1.64 12.38
N GLN A 87 32.90 -1.40 11.99
CA GLN A 87 32.14 -0.25 12.49
C GLN A 87 31.76 -0.39 13.97
N SER A 88 31.47 -1.60 14.47
CA SER A 88 31.15 -1.80 15.89
C SER A 88 32.38 -1.64 16.80
N ILE A 89 33.56 -2.06 16.37
CA ILE A 89 34.81 -1.89 17.15
C ILE A 89 35.17 -0.41 17.33
N LEU A 90 34.99 0.43 16.30
CA LEU A 90 35.27 1.86 16.40
C LEU A 90 34.29 2.61 17.32
N ALA A 91 33.05 2.13 17.46
CA ALA A 91 32.04 2.75 18.33
C ALA A 91 32.19 2.37 19.82
N ILE A 92 32.88 1.28 20.14
CA ILE A 92 33.13 0.82 21.53
C ILE A 92 34.38 1.49 22.14
N HIS A 93 35.17 2.20 21.32
CA HIS A 93 36.42 2.84 21.73
C HIS A 93 36.36 4.38 21.69
N ILE A 94 35.19 4.95 22.05
CA ILE A 94 35.00 6.38 22.35
C ILE A 94 34.46 6.52 23.78
#